data_AF-F2IGI6-F1
#
_entry.id   AF-F2IGI6-F1
#
_cell.length_a   1.000
_cell.length_b   1.000
_cell.length_c   1.000
_cell.angle_alpha   90.00
_cell.angle_beta   90.00
_cell.angle_gamma   90.00
#
_symmetry.space_group_name_H-M   'P 1'
#
loop_
_entity.id
_entity.type
_entity.pdbx_description
1 polymer ?
#
loop_
_entity_poly.entity_id
_entity_poly.type
_entity_poly.pdbx_seq_one_letter_code
_entity_poly.pdbx_strand_id
1 'polypeptide(L)'
;MNMKSSNKNLKELEEAFNDIFSFADEKDQLEIDAKILMAKFLSQIQETADEKGLKRNELASEIGTSASYLTQLFRGHKLMNLITAAKLQKALGIEFDIKIAGKDKFANPINEDTIADHLDKWYESNRTGSYLKVVRNLSTPRHEEEGSEYEYSVPTSKSFAS
;
A
#
# COMPACT_ATOMS: atom_id res chain seq x y z
N MET A 1 10.05 -32.17 -14.11
CA MET A 1 8.92 -31.27 -14.43
C MET A 1 9.42 -30.19 -15.38
N ASN A 2 8.67 -29.88 -16.44
CA ASN A 2 9.17 -29.20 -17.65
C ASN A 2 8.94 -27.67 -17.56
N MET A 3 10.00 -26.89 -17.39
CA MET A 3 9.97 -25.43 -17.13
C MET A 3 9.91 -24.57 -18.41
N LYS A 4 9.76 -25.20 -19.59
CA LYS A 4 9.76 -24.51 -20.89
C LYS A 4 8.40 -23.95 -21.33
N SER A 5 7.28 -24.40 -20.73
CA SER A 5 5.92 -23.98 -21.15
C SER A 5 5.47 -22.63 -20.57
N SER A 6 6.12 -22.10 -19.54
CA SER A 6 5.70 -20.86 -18.87
C SER A 6 6.08 -19.59 -19.65
N ASN A 7 7.27 -19.56 -20.28
CA ASN A 7 7.75 -18.40 -21.03
C ASN A 7 7.01 -18.15 -22.35
N LYS A 8 6.46 -19.19 -22.97
CA LYS A 8 5.71 -19.06 -24.23
C LYS A 8 4.34 -18.42 -24.00
N ASN A 9 3.65 -18.84 -22.94
CA ASN A 9 2.37 -18.27 -22.51
C ASN A 9 2.50 -16.79 -22.11
N LEU A 10 3.60 -16.39 -21.46
CA LEU A 10 3.84 -14.99 -21.06
C LEU A 10 3.98 -14.06 -22.26
N LYS A 11 4.70 -14.49 -23.31
CA LYS A 11 4.82 -13.72 -24.55
C LYS A 11 3.52 -13.66 -25.34
N GLU A 12 2.82 -14.78 -25.46
CA GLU A 12 1.50 -14.81 -26.14
C GLU A 12 0.47 -13.94 -25.41
N LEU A 13 0.55 -13.87 -24.08
CA LEU A 13 -0.27 -12.98 -23.26
C LEU A 13 0.13 -11.51 -23.42
N GLU A 14 1.42 -11.20 -23.49
CA GLU A 14 1.96 -9.86 -23.74
C GLU A 14 1.56 -9.35 -25.14
N GLU A 15 1.63 -10.19 -26.16
CA GLU A 15 1.21 -9.88 -27.53
C GLU A 15 -0.30 -9.65 -27.61
N ALA A 16 -1.11 -10.52 -27.00
CA ALA A 16 -2.57 -10.34 -26.94
C ALA A 16 -2.97 -9.09 -26.14
N PHE A 17 -2.21 -8.75 -25.10
CA PHE A 17 -2.38 -7.49 -24.37
C PHE A 17 -2.13 -6.30 -25.30
N ASN A 18 -0.96 -6.27 -25.95
CA ASN A 18 -0.55 -5.16 -26.81
C ASN A 18 -1.50 -4.93 -27.99
N ASP A 19 -2.06 -5.99 -28.57
CA ASP A 19 -3.00 -5.92 -29.71
C ASP A 19 -4.38 -5.38 -29.28
N ILE A 20 -4.83 -5.69 -28.05
CA ILE A 20 -6.06 -5.10 -27.50
C ILE A 20 -5.88 -3.60 -27.21
N PHE A 21 -4.67 -3.19 -26.83
CA PHE A 21 -4.39 -1.81 -26.43
C PHE A 21 -3.87 -0.91 -27.55
N SER A 22 -3.55 -1.44 -28.74
CA SER A 22 -3.07 -0.63 -29.88
C SER A 22 -4.09 0.33 -30.49
N PHE A 23 -5.33 0.35 -29.99
CA PHE A 23 -6.44 1.14 -30.52
C PHE A 23 -6.88 2.30 -29.60
N ALA A 24 -6.15 2.58 -28.52
CA ALA A 24 -6.55 3.56 -27.49
C ALA A 24 -5.91 4.95 -27.70
N ASP A 25 -6.69 6.02 -27.45
CA ASP A 25 -6.20 7.41 -27.37
C ASP A 25 -5.24 7.59 -26.17
N GLU A 26 -4.46 8.67 -26.09
CA GLU A 26 -3.46 8.89 -25.02
C GLU A 26 -4.09 8.82 -23.61
N LYS A 27 -5.31 9.35 -23.48
CA LYS A 27 -6.09 9.26 -22.23
C LYS A 27 -6.48 7.83 -21.89
N ASP A 28 -6.83 7.03 -22.88
CA ASP A 28 -7.17 5.62 -22.68
C ASP A 28 -5.92 4.83 -22.28
N GLN A 29 -4.76 5.15 -22.85
CA GLN A 29 -3.48 4.54 -22.50
C GLN A 29 -3.12 4.75 -21.03
N LEU A 30 -3.26 5.97 -20.48
CA LEU A 30 -3.01 6.22 -19.06
C LEU A 30 -3.97 5.43 -18.14
N GLU A 31 -5.23 5.28 -18.53
CA GLU A 31 -6.18 4.46 -17.78
C GLU A 31 -5.80 2.97 -17.81
N ILE A 32 -5.34 2.49 -18.97
CA ILE A 32 -4.82 1.13 -19.15
C ILE A 32 -3.61 0.90 -18.26
N ASP A 33 -2.63 1.80 -18.29
CA ASP A 33 -1.41 1.70 -17.47
C ASP A 33 -1.75 1.69 -15.97
N ALA A 34 -2.70 2.54 -15.55
CA ALA A 34 -3.20 2.55 -14.17
C ALA A 34 -3.86 1.22 -13.78
N LYS A 35 -4.65 0.61 -14.69
CA LYS A 35 -5.25 -0.72 -14.48
C LYS A 35 -4.20 -1.82 -14.41
N ILE A 36 -3.15 -1.78 -15.22
CA ILE A 36 -2.01 -2.71 -15.16
C ILE A 36 -1.32 -2.60 -13.81
N LEU A 37 -1.02 -1.38 -13.36
CA LEU A 37 -0.39 -1.14 -12.06
C LEU A 37 -1.29 -1.67 -10.93
N MET A 38 -2.58 -1.36 -10.96
CA MET A 38 -3.54 -1.89 -9.99
C MET A 38 -3.58 -3.42 -10.01
N ALA A 39 -3.60 -4.06 -11.19
CA ALA A 39 -3.61 -5.51 -11.32
C ALA A 39 -2.38 -6.16 -10.67
N LYS A 40 -1.19 -5.54 -10.78
CA LYS A 40 0.01 -5.99 -10.06
C LYS A 40 -0.21 -6.01 -8.55
N PHE A 41 -0.69 -4.92 -7.97
CA PHE A 41 -1.01 -4.89 -6.53
C PHE A 41 -2.06 -5.93 -6.15
N LEU A 42 -3.18 -5.98 -6.88
CA LEU A 42 -4.29 -6.88 -6.57
C LEU A 42 -3.91 -8.35 -6.71
N SER A 43 -2.96 -8.70 -7.60
CA SER A 43 -2.45 -10.07 -7.73
C SER A 43 -1.74 -10.53 -6.45
N GLN A 44 -0.88 -9.69 -5.87
CA GLN A 44 -0.15 -9.98 -4.64
C GLN A 44 -1.11 -10.06 -3.43
N ILE A 45 -2.10 -9.17 -3.41
CA ILE A 45 -3.17 -9.19 -2.39
C ILE A 45 -3.99 -10.48 -2.48
N GLN A 46 -4.35 -10.92 -3.70
CA GLN A 46 -5.12 -12.14 -3.90
C GLN A 46 -4.36 -13.36 -3.41
N GLU A 47 -3.09 -13.49 -3.82
CA GLU A 47 -2.20 -14.59 -3.41
C GLU A 47 -2.07 -14.65 -1.89
N THR A 48 -1.79 -13.51 -1.25
CA THR A 48 -1.68 -13.42 0.22
C THR A 48 -3.00 -13.78 0.91
N ALA A 49 -4.14 -13.30 0.39
CA ALA A 49 -5.45 -13.60 0.96
C ALA A 49 -5.79 -15.09 0.84
N ASP A 50 -5.48 -15.70 -0.30
CA ASP A 50 -5.71 -17.13 -0.56
C ASP A 50 -4.85 -18.01 0.35
N GLU A 51 -3.58 -17.65 0.57
CA GLU A 51 -2.70 -18.33 1.55
C GLU A 51 -3.26 -18.27 2.98
N LYS A 52 -3.95 -17.18 3.32
CA LYS A 52 -4.62 -16.98 4.61
C LYS A 52 -6.03 -17.58 4.67
N GLY A 53 -6.52 -18.15 3.57
CA GLY A 53 -7.88 -18.68 3.47
C GLY A 53 -8.98 -17.61 3.54
N LEU A 54 -8.63 -16.32 3.33
CA LEU A 54 -9.55 -15.20 3.42
C LEU A 54 -10.38 -15.07 2.14
N LYS A 55 -11.70 -15.05 2.29
CA LYS A 55 -12.61 -14.80 1.17
C LYS A 55 -12.74 -13.30 0.91
N ARG A 56 -13.19 -12.97 -0.32
CA ARG A 56 -13.42 -11.59 -0.76
C ARG A 56 -14.31 -10.77 0.19
N ASN A 57 -15.36 -11.36 0.74
CA ASN A 57 -16.29 -10.69 1.65
C ASN A 57 -15.67 -10.44 3.04
N GLU A 58 -14.81 -11.34 3.50
CA GLU A 58 -14.06 -11.20 4.76
C GLU A 58 -13.03 -10.08 4.62
N LEU A 59 -12.23 -10.11 3.53
CA LEU A 59 -11.27 -9.07 3.22
C LEU A 59 -11.93 -7.69 3.09
N ALA A 60 -13.11 -7.61 2.46
CA ALA A 60 -13.88 -6.36 2.37
C ALA A 60 -14.28 -5.84 3.76
N SER A 61 -14.67 -6.73 4.66
CA SER A 61 -15.04 -6.40 6.04
C SER A 61 -13.82 -5.90 6.83
N GLU A 62 -12.66 -6.55 6.69
CA GLU A 62 -11.42 -6.16 7.35
C GLU A 62 -10.94 -4.75 6.97
N ILE A 63 -11.06 -4.37 5.68
CA ILE A 63 -10.68 -3.04 5.22
C ILE A 63 -11.80 -1.98 5.38
N GLY A 64 -12.96 -2.39 5.93
CA GLY A 64 -14.12 -1.52 6.15
C GLY A 64 -14.73 -0.98 4.86
N THR A 65 -14.96 -1.86 3.87
CA THR A 65 -15.60 -1.52 2.59
C THR A 65 -16.68 -2.53 2.22
N SER A 66 -17.50 -2.23 1.20
CA SER A 66 -18.50 -3.18 0.73
C SER A 66 -17.89 -4.27 -0.15
N ALA A 67 -18.41 -5.50 -0.06
CA ALA A 67 -18.00 -6.60 -0.93
C ALA A 67 -18.20 -6.28 -2.43
N SER A 68 -19.23 -5.48 -2.76
CA SER A 68 -19.47 -4.99 -4.12
C SER A 68 -18.34 -4.06 -4.60
N TYR A 69 -17.91 -3.12 -3.76
CA TYR A 69 -16.78 -2.24 -4.09
C TYR A 69 -15.50 -3.04 -4.31
N LEU A 70 -15.17 -3.97 -3.41
CA LEU A 70 -13.97 -4.79 -3.56
C LEU A 70 -14.05 -5.66 -4.83
N THR A 71 -15.23 -6.22 -5.15
CA THR A 71 -15.44 -6.95 -6.41
C THR A 71 -15.20 -6.06 -7.64
N GLN A 72 -15.65 -4.80 -7.62
CA GLN A 72 -15.41 -3.84 -8.70
C GLN A 72 -13.91 -3.56 -8.90
N LEU A 73 -13.13 -3.47 -7.82
CA LEU A 73 -11.67 -3.32 -7.90
C LEU A 73 -11.02 -4.54 -8.57
N PHE A 74 -11.32 -5.75 -8.09
CA PHE A 74 -10.73 -6.98 -8.62
C PHE A 74 -11.14 -7.30 -10.06
N ARG A 75 -12.25 -6.73 -10.55
CA ARG A 75 -12.68 -6.83 -11.94
C ARG A 75 -12.16 -5.70 -12.83
N GLY A 76 -11.44 -4.71 -12.28
CA GLY A 76 -10.95 -3.56 -13.06
C GLY A 76 -12.02 -2.52 -13.40
N HIS A 77 -13.23 -2.60 -12.83
CA HIS A 77 -14.29 -1.61 -13.05
C HIS A 77 -14.03 -0.29 -12.31
N LYS A 78 -13.24 -0.34 -11.23
CA LYS A 78 -12.81 0.83 -10.48
C LYS A 78 -11.31 0.77 -10.26
N LEU A 79 -10.66 1.93 -10.34
CA LEU A 79 -9.28 2.08 -9.92
C LEU A 79 -9.18 2.10 -8.39
N MET A 80 -8.21 1.36 -7.87
CA MET A 80 -7.84 1.37 -6.47
C MET A 80 -7.08 2.67 -6.16
N ASN A 81 -7.40 3.30 -5.05
CA ASN A 81 -6.61 4.40 -4.52
C ASN A 81 -5.59 3.89 -3.48
N LEU A 82 -4.60 4.73 -3.16
CA LEU A 82 -3.54 4.35 -2.23
C LEU A 82 -4.02 4.14 -0.78
N ILE A 83 -5.11 4.77 -0.38
CA ILE A 83 -5.72 4.53 0.95
C ILE A 83 -6.22 3.09 1.03
N THR A 84 -6.88 2.59 -0.02
CA THR A 84 -7.32 1.20 -0.10
C THR A 84 -6.13 0.24 -0.09
N ALA A 85 -5.05 0.55 -0.82
CA ALA A 85 -3.82 -0.24 -0.79
C ALA A 85 -3.23 -0.32 0.63
N ALA A 86 -3.14 0.80 1.34
CA ALA A 86 -2.65 0.85 2.72
C ALA A 86 -3.54 0.08 3.70
N LYS A 87 -4.87 0.12 3.52
CA LYS A 87 -5.80 -0.70 4.32
C LYS A 87 -5.58 -2.19 4.09
N LEU A 88 -5.33 -2.60 2.85
CA LEU A 88 -5.04 -3.99 2.49
C LEU A 88 -3.70 -4.46 3.08
N GLN A 89 -2.66 -3.62 3.04
CA GLN A 89 -1.40 -3.89 3.75
C GLN A 89 -1.65 -4.18 5.24
N LYS A 90 -2.43 -3.33 5.90
CA LYS A 90 -2.72 -3.48 7.33
C LYS A 90 -3.55 -4.74 7.62
N ALA A 91 -4.60 -4.99 6.84
CA ALA A 91 -5.47 -6.16 7.01
C ALA A 91 -4.70 -7.47 6.81
N LEU A 92 -3.83 -7.52 5.80
CA LEU A 92 -3.06 -8.70 5.46
C LEU A 92 -1.71 -8.78 6.18
N GLY A 93 -1.30 -7.76 6.95
CA GLY A 93 0.02 -7.74 7.59
C GLY A 93 1.17 -7.86 6.59
N ILE A 94 1.06 -7.19 5.44
CA ILE A 94 2.06 -7.16 4.37
C ILE A 94 2.53 -5.73 4.10
N GLU A 95 3.64 -5.61 3.40
CA GLU A 95 4.18 -4.33 2.93
C GLU A 95 4.51 -4.42 1.45
N PHE A 96 4.15 -3.39 0.68
CA PHE A 96 4.55 -3.29 -0.72
C PHE A 96 5.94 -2.67 -0.83
N ASP A 97 6.90 -3.46 -1.32
CA ASP A 97 8.23 -2.99 -1.69
C ASP A 97 8.20 -2.37 -3.10
N ILE A 98 8.53 -1.08 -3.20
CA ILE A 98 8.50 -0.33 -4.45
C ILE A 98 9.91 -0.26 -5.05
N LYS A 99 10.05 -0.83 -6.26
CA LYS A 99 11.30 -0.78 -7.03
C LYS A 99 11.08 -0.11 -8.37
N ILE A 100 12.02 0.76 -8.74
CA ILE A 100 12.06 1.36 -10.07
C ILE A 100 12.81 0.40 -11.01
N ALA A 101 12.16 -0.01 -12.09
CA ALA A 101 12.76 -0.78 -13.17
C ALA A 101 12.83 0.08 -14.44
N GLY A 102 13.98 0.11 -15.12
CA GLY A 102 14.20 0.92 -16.32
C GLY A 102 15.68 1.09 -16.68
N LYS A 103 15.96 1.63 -17.87
CA LYS A 103 17.34 1.90 -18.34
C LYS A 103 18.02 3.02 -17.54
N ASP A 104 17.23 3.97 -17.05
CA ASP A 104 17.70 5.07 -16.21
C ASP A 104 17.54 4.68 -14.73
N LYS A 105 18.48 3.87 -14.24
CA LYS A 105 18.56 3.52 -12.83
C LYS A 105 19.03 4.74 -12.05
N PHE A 106 18.12 5.53 -11.51
CA PHE A 106 18.48 6.38 -10.38
C PHE A 106 18.85 5.44 -9.22
N ALA A 107 20.15 5.31 -8.99
CA ALA A 107 20.76 4.30 -8.12
C ALA A 107 20.62 4.64 -6.63
N ASN A 108 19.46 5.14 -6.20
CA ASN A 108 19.18 5.30 -4.78
C ASN A 108 18.03 4.36 -4.40
N PRO A 109 18.27 3.33 -3.57
CA PRO A 109 17.18 2.58 -2.97
C PRO A 109 16.30 3.56 -2.18
N ILE A 110 14.98 3.42 -2.30
CA ILE A 110 14.05 4.14 -1.42
C ILE A 110 14.37 3.67 0.01
N ASN A 111 14.96 4.55 0.81
CA ASN A 111 15.24 4.31 2.23
C ASN A 111 14.45 5.31 3.10
N GLU A 112 14.43 5.07 4.40
CA GLU A 112 13.68 5.90 5.36
C GLU A 112 14.06 7.38 5.25
N ASP A 113 15.35 7.69 5.13
CA ASP A 113 15.85 9.06 4.99
C ASP A 113 15.32 9.75 3.72
N THR A 114 15.33 9.04 2.58
CA THR A 114 14.82 9.58 1.30
C THR A 114 13.31 9.79 1.35
N ILE A 115 12.57 8.91 2.03
CA ILE A 115 11.13 9.07 2.25
C ILE A 115 10.87 10.29 3.15
N ALA A 116 11.59 10.41 4.26
CA ALA A 116 11.48 11.52 5.20
C ALA A 116 11.75 12.86 4.51
N ASP A 117 12.83 12.96 3.73
CA ASP A 117 13.16 14.15 2.96
C ASP A 117 12.03 14.58 2.00
N HIS A 118 11.37 13.62 1.34
CA HIS A 118 10.25 13.93 0.45
C HIS A 118 9.00 14.36 1.23
N LEU A 119 8.72 13.73 2.37
CA LEU A 119 7.58 14.08 3.22
C LEU A 119 7.76 15.45 3.88
N ASP A 120 8.98 15.78 4.31
CA ASP A 120 9.31 17.08 4.90
C ASP A 120 9.13 18.20 3.87
N LYS A 121 9.62 18.02 2.64
CA LYS A 121 9.38 18.97 1.53
C LYS A 121 7.88 19.18 1.26
N TRP A 122 7.10 18.10 1.24
CA TRP A 122 5.65 18.19 1.01
C TRP A 122 4.94 18.89 2.18
N TYR A 123 5.44 18.71 3.39
CA TYR A 123 4.91 19.35 4.58
C TYR A 123 5.22 20.85 4.60
N GLU A 124 6.46 21.24 4.31
CA GLU A 124 6.88 22.64 4.20
C GLU A 124 6.06 23.40 3.14
N SER A 125 5.74 22.74 2.02
CA SER A 125 4.89 23.33 0.99
C SER A 125 3.42 23.47 1.40
N ASN A 126 2.91 22.61 2.28
CA ASN A 126 1.48 22.52 2.61
C ASN A 126 1.10 23.11 3.98
N ARG A 127 2.06 23.58 4.78
CA ARG A 127 1.86 24.27 6.09
C ARG A 127 0.87 23.60 7.07
N THR A 128 0.63 22.30 6.95
CA THR A 128 -0.43 21.59 7.70
C THR A 128 0.15 20.49 8.57
N GLY A 129 0.67 20.91 9.74
CA GLY A 129 0.88 20.24 11.05
C GLY A 129 0.91 18.72 11.28
N SER A 130 0.27 17.89 10.46
CA SER A 130 -0.38 16.67 10.94
C SER A 130 0.29 15.35 10.54
N TYR A 131 1.14 15.33 9.50
CA TYR A 131 1.63 14.06 8.93
C TYR A 131 2.84 13.44 9.67
N LEU A 132 3.71 14.26 10.27
CA LEU A 132 4.96 13.79 10.92
C LEU A 132 4.76 12.92 12.17
N LYS A 133 3.59 12.93 12.80
CA LYS A 133 3.29 12.04 13.94
C LYS A 133 3.15 10.57 13.53
N VAL A 134 2.91 10.28 12.24
CA VAL A 134 2.65 8.92 11.77
C VAL A 134 3.95 8.20 11.41
N VAL A 135 4.88 8.86 10.74
CA VAL A 135 6.15 8.26 10.28
C VAL A 135 7.05 7.92 11.47
N ARG A 136 7.17 8.83 12.46
CA ARG A 136 7.95 8.56 13.68
C ARG A 136 7.41 7.41 14.54
N ASN A 137 6.11 7.09 14.45
CA ASN A 137 5.51 5.98 15.18
C ASN A 137 5.67 4.62 14.47
N LEU A 138 6.10 4.60 13.20
CA LEU A 138 6.46 3.36 12.48
C LEU A 138 7.90 2.91 12.82
N SER A 139 8.77 3.83 13.25
CA SER A 139 10.18 3.59 13.57
C SER A 139 10.43 2.98 14.95
N THR A 140 9.42 2.90 15.83
CA THR A 140 9.55 2.22 17.13
C THR A 140 9.01 0.80 17.03
N PRO A 141 9.86 -0.24 17.19
CA PRO A 141 9.37 -1.59 17.41
C PRO A 141 8.48 -1.56 18.65
N ARG A 142 7.25 -2.09 18.53
CA ARG A 142 6.42 -2.40 19.70
C ARG A 142 7.09 -3.56 20.41
N HIS A 143 8.05 -3.27 21.28
CA HIS A 143 8.57 -4.23 22.23
C HIS A 143 7.41 -4.60 23.17
N GLU A 144 6.91 -5.82 23.01
CA GLU A 144 6.28 -6.56 24.10
C GLU A 144 7.35 -6.78 25.16
N GLU A 145 7.36 -5.99 26.23
CA GLU A 145 8.03 -6.39 27.45
C GLU A 145 7.15 -6.11 28.67
N GLU A 146 6.92 -7.21 29.38
CA GLU A 146 6.31 -7.34 30.69
C GLU A 146 7.07 -6.50 31.73
N GLY A 147 6.31 -5.94 32.69
CA GLY A 147 6.79 -5.63 34.04
C GLY A 147 7.93 -4.60 34.18
N SER A 148 7.57 -3.34 34.42
CA SER A 148 8.21 -2.60 35.52
C SER A 148 7.31 -1.48 36.04
N GLU A 149 7.18 -1.52 37.35
CA GLU A 149 6.43 -0.66 38.24
C GLU A 149 6.97 0.78 38.17
N TYR A 150 6.10 1.75 37.85
CA TYR A 150 6.41 3.17 38.10
C TYR A 150 5.26 3.82 38.87
N GLU A 151 5.61 4.13 40.12
CA GLU A 151 4.84 4.84 41.14
C GLU A 151 4.23 6.15 40.61
N TYR A 152 2.91 6.28 40.75
CA TYR A 152 2.18 7.50 40.37
C TYR A 152 2.26 8.52 41.53
N SER A 153 3.13 9.53 41.40
CA SER A 153 3.10 10.69 42.29
C SER A 153 2.02 11.67 41.83
N VAL A 154 0.91 11.75 42.57
CA VAL A 154 -0.20 12.68 42.31
C VAL A 154 0.17 14.08 42.86
N PRO A 155 0.18 15.16 42.05
CA PRO A 155 0.27 16.51 42.61
C PRO A 155 -1.10 16.91 43.17
N THR A 156 -1.19 16.99 44.50
CA THR A 156 -2.34 17.53 45.23
C THR A 156 -2.57 19.01 44.89
N SER A 157 -3.84 19.35 44.67
CA SER A 157 -4.38 20.69 44.51
C SER A 157 -4.09 21.61 45.70
N LYS A 158 -3.74 22.88 45.41
CA LYS A 158 -3.98 24.05 46.29
C LYS A 158 -4.35 25.22 45.37
N SER A 159 -5.62 25.62 45.31
CA SER A 159 -6.26 26.61 46.19
C SER A 159 -5.39 27.86 46.37
N PHE A 160 -5.78 28.94 45.68
CA PHE A 160 -5.47 30.29 46.13
C PHE A 160 -6.75 31.11 46.05
N ALA A 161 -7.33 31.35 47.23
CA ALA A 161 -8.21 32.45 47.51
C ALA A 161 -7.35 33.62 48.02
N SER A 162 -7.62 34.82 47.53
CA SER A 162 -7.63 36.08 48.29
C SER A 162 -8.46 37.08 47.51
#